data_AF-A0A3L6M044-F1
#
_entry.id   AF-A0A3L6M044-F1
#
_cell.length_a   1.000
_cell.length_b   1.000
_cell.length_c   1.000
_cell.angle_alpha   90.00
_cell.angle_beta   90.00
_cell.angle_gamma   90.00
#
_symmetry.space_group_name_H-M   'P 1'
#
loop_
_entity.id
_entity.type
_entity.pdbx_description
1 polymer ?
#
loop_
_entity_poly.entity_id
_entity_poly.type
_entity_poly.pdbx_seq_one_letter_code
_entity_poly.pdbx_strand_id
1 'polypeptide(L)'
;MGTSPTGTTTVPNEPEEVMVDTKNESTTKAQQQKNLIAKCNEVQDALSKADWNDMKVRHKVGRIVAEVKDAAKYGENAVTFMEKKLRRDEKTLYRYARVTELWPTAEFEKLVREKGPSGLPITWSHLEVLVDVADGRVRQGLLSKARKQCWSVRKLKAEAEKTKSSSPSSKKTAPLVALSHLARSLDALEQKMSHLSARAMPALLSKPELSDKEREALKSSWVKLEAAELVLTDLIAKVREVLERDDEPKKKRIVEHFPSGPQAPETNGAPSPESSAAPAPGKVLA
;
A
#
# COMPACT_ATOMS: atom_id res chain seq x y z
N MET A 1 63.93 48.91 21.08
CA MET A 1 62.65 49.18 20.40
C MET A 1 61.79 47.94 20.57
N GLY A 2 60.83 48.00 21.49
CA GLY A 2 59.99 46.88 21.88
C GLY A 2 58.58 47.05 21.32
N THR A 3 58.00 45.95 20.85
CA THR A 3 56.58 45.87 20.49
C THR A 3 55.98 44.67 21.21
N SER A 4 55.09 44.97 22.15
CA SER A 4 54.35 44.04 23.00
C SER A 4 53.19 43.36 22.25
N PRO A 5 52.74 42.16 22.70
CA PRO A 5 51.63 41.43 22.12
C PRO A 5 50.27 41.94 22.62
N THR A 6 49.30 42.07 21.72
CA THR A 6 47.89 42.37 22.02
C THR A 6 47.14 41.08 22.34
N GLY A 7 46.76 40.91 23.61
CA GLY A 7 45.85 39.85 24.06
C GLY A 7 44.41 40.14 23.64
N THR A 8 43.77 39.16 23.01
CA THR A 8 42.33 39.17 22.70
C THR A 8 41.59 38.47 23.83
N THR A 9 40.82 39.25 24.60
CA THR A 9 39.96 38.75 25.68
C THR A 9 38.71 38.11 25.09
N THR A 10 38.66 36.78 25.09
CA THR A 10 37.45 36.01 24.79
C THR A 10 36.50 36.10 25.99
N VAL A 11 35.35 36.74 25.81
CA VAL A 11 34.27 36.79 26.80
C VAL A 11 33.57 35.42 26.83
N PRO A 12 33.49 34.75 27.99
CA PRO A 12 32.68 33.54 28.11
C PRO A 12 31.20 33.90 28.01
N ASN A 13 30.54 33.38 26.97
CA ASN A 13 29.11 33.49 26.77
C ASN A 13 28.40 32.54 27.75
N GLU A 14 27.80 33.10 28.81
CA GLU A 14 26.96 32.34 29.74
C GLU A 14 25.74 31.77 28.97
N PRO A 15 25.44 30.47 29.10
CA PRO A 15 24.23 29.93 28.50
C PRO A 15 23.02 30.48 29.24
N GLU A 16 22.24 31.34 28.59
CA GLU A 16 20.88 31.67 29.03
C GLU A 16 20.10 30.37 29.20
N GLU A 17 19.80 30.00 30.45
CA GLU A 17 18.87 28.93 30.77
C GLU A 17 17.47 29.32 30.26
N VAL A 18 17.18 28.92 29.03
CA VAL A 18 15.82 28.93 28.51
C VAL A 18 15.03 27.91 29.34
N MET A 19 14.29 28.39 30.35
CA MET A 19 13.28 27.61 31.07
C MET A 19 12.17 27.24 30.08
N VAL A 20 12.36 26.14 29.34
CA VAL A 20 11.35 25.58 28.44
C VAL A 20 10.24 24.97 29.29
N ASP A 21 9.00 25.45 29.08
CA ASP A 21 7.78 25.02 29.78
C ASP A 21 7.54 23.50 29.71
N THR A 22 7.96 22.78 30.75
CA THR A 22 7.73 21.34 30.94
C THR A 22 6.24 20.95 31.06
N LYS A 23 5.33 21.91 31.21
CA LYS A 23 3.88 21.67 31.31
C LYS A 23 3.23 21.19 30.01
N ASN A 24 3.81 21.49 28.84
CA ASN A 24 3.20 21.11 27.56
C ASN A 24 3.45 19.63 27.19
N GLU A 25 4.52 19.03 27.70
CA GLU A 25 4.90 17.65 27.35
C GLU A 25 4.01 16.61 28.05
N SER A 26 3.60 16.86 29.29
CA SER A 26 2.76 15.94 30.08
C SER A 26 1.35 15.80 29.50
N THR A 27 0.75 16.90 29.06
CA THR A 27 -0.58 16.93 28.44
C THR A 27 -0.59 16.14 27.12
N THR A 28 0.49 16.23 26.35
CA THR A 28 0.63 15.52 25.08
C THR A 28 0.66 14.00 25.29
N LYS A 29 1.48 13.51 26.23
CA LYS A 29 1.58 12.06 26.52
C LYS A 29 0.25 11.46 27.01
N ALA A 30 -0.47 12.17 27.88
CA ALA A 30 -1.78 11.73 28.37
C ALA A 30 -2.80 11.61 27.21
N GLN A 31 -2.81 12.58 26.29
CA GLN A 31 -3.68 12.56 25.12
C GLN A 31 -3.32 11.44 24.14
N GLN A 32 -2.03 11.21 23.88
CA GLN A 32 -1.55 10.09 23.04
C GLN A 32 -2.01 8.74 23.61
N GLN A 33 -1.85 8.52 24.91
CA GLN A 33 -2.28 7.30 25.58
C GLN A 33 -3.80 7.08 25.49
N LYS A 34 -4.59 8.14 25.68
CA LYS A 34 -6.06 8.09 25.51
C LYS A 34 -6.46 7.69 24.10
N ASN A 35 -5.82 8.29 23.09
CA ASN A 35 -6.07 7.95 21.68
C ASN A 35 -5.69 6.50 21.37
N LEU A 36 -4.56 6.02 21.92
CA LEU A 36 -4.12 4.64 21.75
C LEU A 36 -5.09 3.63 22.36
N ILE A 37 -5.60 3.89 23.57
CA ILE A 37 -6.63 3.05 24.22
C ILE A 37 -7.90 2.98 23.35
N ALA A 38 -8.32 4.10 22.76
CA ALA A 38 -9.47 4.11 21.86
C ALA A 38 -9.26 3.21 20.63
N LYS A 39 -8.06 3.24 20.02
CA LYS A 39 -7.71 2.35 18.90
C LYS A 39 -7.67 0.88 19.30
N CYS A 40 -7.16 0.55 20.49
CA CYS A 40 -7.22 -0.82 21.03
C CYS A 40 -8.67 -1.31 21.13
N ASN A 41 -9.57 -0.47 21.66
CA ASN A 41 -10.99 -0.83 21.78
C ASN A 41 -11.65 -1.03 20.42
N GLU A 42 -11.29 -0.22 19.42
CA GLU A 42 -11.78 -0.39 18.04
C GLU A 42 -11.34 -1.72 17.42
N VAL A 43 -10.07 -2.12 17.63
CA VAL A 43 -9.57 -3.43 17.18
C VAL A 43 -10.28 -4.57 17.92
N GLN A 44 -10.46 -4.45 19.24
CA GLN A 44 -11.14 -5.46 20.04
C GLN A 44 -12.60 -5.65 19.58
N ASP A 45 -13.32 -4.55 19.29
CA ASP A 45 -14.67 -4.58 18.75
C ASP A 45 -14.73 -5.22 17.34
N ALA A 46 -13.75 -4.91 16.48
CA ALA A 46 -13.67 -5.56 15.17
C ALA A 46 -13.44 -7.08 15.28
N LEU A 47 -12.63 -7.51 16.26
CA LEU A 47 -12.32 -8.91 16.49
C LEU A 47 -13.45 -9.70 17.19
N SER A 48 -14.33 -9.04 17.94
CA SER A 48 -15.43 -9.71 18.64
C SER A 48 -16.64 -10.01 17.73
N LYS A 49 -16.80 -9.24 16.65
CA LYS A 49 -17.98 -9.29 15.77
C LYS A 49 -17.88 -10.28 14.60
N ALA A 50 -16.70 -10.82 14.31
CA ALA A 50 -16.49 -11.67 13.14
C ALA A 50 -15.75 -12.96 13.49
N ASP A 51 -15.88 -13.95 12.61
CA ASP A 51 -14.97 -15.09 12.62
C ASP A 51 -13.53 -14.58 12.40
N TRP A 52 -12.60 -15.16 13.15
CA TRP A 52 -11.16 -14.86 13.11
C TRP A 52 -10.55 -15.04 11.71
N ASN A 53 -11.21 -15.83 10.85
CA ASN A 53 -10.83 -16.03 9.46
C ASN A 53 -11.43 -15.00 8.48
N ASP A 54 -12.18 -14.00 8.96
CA ASP A 54 -12.69 -12.95 8.10
C ASP A 54 -11.57 -12.01 7.63
N MET A 55 -11.28 -12.09 6.34
CA MET A 55 -10.32 -11.25 5.65
C MET A 55 -10.61 -9.75 5.84
N LYS A 56 -11.87 -9.34 5.89
CA LYS A 56 -12.24 -7.92 6.07
C LYS A 56 -11.86 -7.41 7.45
N VAL A 57 -12.02 -8.24 8.48
CA VAL A 57 -11.61 -7.87 9.84
C VAL A 57 -10.10 -7.75 9.93
N ARG A 58 -9.34 -8.69 9.37
CA ARG A 58 -7.87 -8.58 9.35
C ARG A 58 -7.39 -7.32 8.61
N HIS A 59 -8.05 -6.95 7.51
CA HIS A 59 -7.78 -5.69 6.80
C HIS A 59 -8.12 -4.46 7.64
N LYS A 60 -9.29 -4.43 8.30
CA LYS A 60 -9.66 -3.33 9.21
C LYS A 60 -8.64 -3.18 10.35
N VAL A 61 -8.24 -4.28 10.98
CA VAL A 61 -7.25 -4.29 12.05
C VAL A 61 -5.91 -3.80 11.53
N GLY A 62 -5.43 -4.30 10.39
CA GLY A 62 -4.18 -3.85 9.79
C GLY A 62 -4.15 -2.34 9.53
N ARG A 63 -5.26 -1.76 9.07
CA ARG A 63 -5.36 -0.30 8.84
C ARG A 63 -5.21 0.49 10.14
N ILE A 64 -5.84 0.03 11.22
CA ILE A 64 -5.70 0.65 12.55
C ILE A 64 -4.25 0.54 13.04
N VAL A 65 -3.62 -0.62 12.87
CA VAL A 65 -2.21 -0.82 13.26
C VAL A 65 -1.27 0.06 12.42
N ALA A 66 -1.52 0.20 11.10
CA ALA A 66 -0.74 1.06 10.22
C ALA A 66 -0.81 2.53 10.64
N GLU A 67 -1.97 2.99 11.12
CA GLU A 67 -2.14 4.32 11.71
C GLU A 67 -1.39 4.45 13.04
N VAL A 68 -1.50 3.45 13.93
CA VAL A 68 -0.87 3.46 15.26
C VAL A 68 0.67 3.40 15.20
N LYS A 69 1.23 2.86 14.12
CA LYS A 69 2.69 2.82 13.89
C LYS A 69 3.33 4.20 13.77
N ASP A 70 2.56 5.27 13.60
CA ASP A 70 3.05 6.65 13.58
C ASP A 70 3.53 7.10 14.97
N ALA A 71 4.84 6.97 15.21
CA ALA A 71 5.48 7.29 16.49
C ALA A 71 5.27 8.74 16.93
N ALA A 72 5.10 9.69 16.00
CA ALA A 72 4.83 11.08 16.34
C ALA A 72 3.45 11.26 16.98
N LYS A 73 2.47 10.43 16.59
CA LYS A 73 1.09 10.49 17.08
C LYS A 73 0.82 9.62 18.30
N TYR A 74 1.45 8.46 18.40
CA TYR A 74 1.10 7.45 19.41
C TYR A 74 2.28 7.03 20.31
N GLY A 75 3.49 7.48 20.02
CA GLY A 75 4.72 7.08 20.72
C GLY A 75 5.36 5.82 20.14
N GLU A 76 6.65 5.62 20.41
CA GLU A 76 7.46 4.52 19.82
C GLU A 76 6.98 3.12 20.20
N ASN A 77 6.37 2.96 21.38
CA ASN A 77 5.93 1.67 21.93
C ASN A 77 4.42 1.40 21.74
N ALA A 78 3.77 2.12 20.83
CA ALA A 78 2.32 2.06 20.69
C ALA A 78 1.81 0.66 20.26
N VAL A 79 2.50 0.01 19.33
CA VAL A 79 2.12 -1.34 18.85
C VAL A 79 2.37 -2.40 19.91
N THR A 80 3.48 -2.32 20.66
CA THR A 80 3.76 -3.20 21.80
C THR A 80 2.70 -3.07 22.90
N PHE A 81 2.19 -1.86 23.14
CA PHE A 81 1.05 -1.65 24.04
C PHE A 81 -0.23 -2.33 23.50
N MET A 82 -0.50 -2.19 22.20
CA MET A 82 -1.63 -2.89 21.55
C MET A 82 -1.52 -4.41 21.69
N GLU A 83 -0.34 -5.00 21.48
CA GLU A 83 -0.09 -6.43 21.66
C GLU A 83 -0.51 -6.89 23.06
N LYS A 84 -0.01 -6.22 24.10
CA LYS A 84 -0.31 -6.57 25.50
C LYS A 84 -1.80 -6.46 25.79
N LYS A 85 -2.45 -5.41 25.28
CA LYS A 85 -3.87 -5.16 25.49
C LYS A 85 -4.77 -6.15 24.76
N LEU A 86 -4.42 -6.49 23.52
CA LEU A 86 -5.22 -7.37 22.65
C LEU A 86 -4.87 -8.85 22.81
N ARG A 87 -3.77 -9.18 23.50
CA ARG A 87 -3.18 -10.52 23.61
C ARG A 87 -2.88 -11.12 22.24
N ARG A 88 -2.32 -10.28 21.35
CA ARG A 88 -1.96 -10.66 19.98
C ARG A 88 -0.50 -10.31 19.74
N ASP A 89 0.23 -11.28 19.23
CA ASP A 89 1.64 -11.14 18.86
C ASP A 89 1.86 -9.92 17.94
N GLU A 90 2.84 -9.11 18.30
CA GLU A 90 3.21 -7.87 17.59
C GLU A 90 3.52 -8.14 16.10
N LYS A 91 4.21 -9.24 15.80
CA LYS A 91 4.56 -9.61 14.42
C LYS A 91 3.32 -9.87 13.57
N THR A 92 2.26 -10.44 14.15
CA THR A 92 0.97 -10.62 13.47
C THR A 92 0.31 -9.28 13.17
N LEU A 93 0.32 -8.33 14.11
CA LEU A 93 -0.22 -6.98 13.90
C LEU A 93 0.52 -6.26 12.77
N TYR A 94 1.84 -6.32 12.74
CA TYR A 94 2.63 -5.73 11.64
C TYR A 94 2.39 -6.41 10.29
N ARG A 95 2.18 -7.74 10.24
CA ARG A 95 1.78 -8.41 9.00
C ARG A 95 0.47 -7.86 8.47
N TYR A 96 -0.49 -7.60 9.35
CA TYR A 96 -1.77 -7.01 8.95
C TYR A 96 -1.60 -5.60 8.39
N ALA A 97 -0.81 -4.77 9.08
CA ALA A 97 -0.49 -3.43 8.60
C ALA A 97 0.17 -3.44 7.21
N ARG A 98 1.17 -4.30 6.98
CA ARG A 98 1.87 -4.39 5.70
C ARG A 98 0.94 -4.77 4.54
N VAL A 99 -0.02 -5.67 4.75
CA VAL A 99 -1.04 -6.01 3.74
C VAL A 99 -1.89 -4.76 3.44
N THR A 100 -2.37 -4.07 4.47
CA THR A 100 -3.26 -2.92 4.28
C THR A 100 -2.59 -1.69 3.66
N GLU A 101 -1.29 -1.53 3.88
CA GLU A 101 -0.47 -0.50 3.24
C GLU A 101 -0.31 -0.73 1.74
N LEU A 102 -0.36 -1.99 1.29
CA LEU A 102 -0.21 -2.36 -0.12
C LEU A 102 -1.52 -2.42 -0.88
N TRP A 103 -2.62 -2.76 -0.22
CA TRP A 103 -3.94 -2.86 -0.83
C TRP A 103 -4.92 -1.94 -0.11
N PRO A 104 -5.23 -0.75 -0.69
CA PRO A 104 -6.28 0.12 -0.20
C PRO A 104 -7.62 -0.60 -0.07
N THR A 105 -8.53 -0.12 0.79
CA THR A 105 -9.81 -0.78 1.07
C THR A 105 -10.60 -1.12 -0.20
N ALA A 106 -10.67 -0.21 -1.17
CA ALA A 106 -11.38 -0.45 -2.43
C ALA A 106 -10.77 -1.59 -3.25
N GLU A 107 -9.43 -1.63 -3.37
CA GLU A 107 -8.73 -2.71 -4.09
C GLU A 107 -8.85 -4.03 -3.35
N PHE A 108 -8.71 -4.01 -2.02
CA PHE A 108 -8.85 -5.20 -1.20
C PHE A 108 -10.25 -5.81 -1.31
N GLU A 109 -11.31 -4.99 -1.27
CA GLU A 109 -12.68 -5.47 -1.47
C GLU A 109 -12.88 -6.11 -2.85
N LYS A 110 -12.29 -5.52 -3.90
CA LYS A 110 -12.30 -6.11 -5.23
C LYS A 110 -11.61 -7.48 -5.23
N LEU A 111 -10.45 -7.61 -4.61
CA LEU A 111 -9.71 -8.87 -4.51
C LEU A 111 -10.48 -9.96 -3.77
N VAL A 112 -11.19 -9.61 -2.69
CA VAL A 112 -11.99 -10.57 -1.92
C VAL A 112 -13.22 -11.04 -2.70
N ARG A 113 -13.81 -10.17 -3.54
CA ARG A 113 -14.99 -10.51 -4.37
C ARG A 113 -14.62 -11.33 -5.60
N GLU A 114 -13.45 -11.09 -6.18
CA GLU A 114 -13.00 -11.76 -7.40
C GLU A 114 -12.59 -13.22 -7.13
N LYS A 115 -13.35 -14.16 -7.70
CA LYS A 115 -13.06 -15.59 -7.64
C LYS A 115 -12.24 -16.04 -8.84
N GLY A 116 -11.33 -17.00 -8.63
CA GLY A 116 -10.62 -17.67 -9.72
C GLY A 116 -11.51 -18.67 -10.47
N PRO A 117 -10.99 -19.32 -11.53
CA PRO A 117 -11.72 -20.35 -12.27
C PRO A 117 -12.18 -21.55 -11.42
N SER A 118 -11.50 -21.85 -10.32
CA SER A 118 -11.92 -22.86 -9.34
C SER A 118 -13.04 -22.42 -8.41
N GLY A 119 -13.51 -21.17 -8.51
CA GLY A 119 -14.46 -20.57 -7.58
C GLY A 119 -13.87 -20.16 -6.23
N LEU A 120 -12.59 -20.45 -5.97
CA LEU A 120 -11.91 -20.07 -4.73
C LEU A 120 -11.34 -18.64 -4.83
N PRO A 121 -11.54 -17.81 -3.79
CA PRO A 121 -10.91 -16.48 -3.72
C PRO A 121 -9.45 -16.58 -3.28
N ILE A 122 -8.71 -15.49 -3.49
CA ILE A 122 -7.38 -15.30 -2.89
C ILE A 122 -7.54 -15.20 -1.37
N THR A 123 -6.79 -15.99 -0.62
CA THR A 123 -6.83 -15.99 0.85
C THR A 123 -5.84 -14.99 1.44
N TRP A 124 -5.99 -14.67 2.73
CA TRP A 124 -5.07 -13.80 3.47
C TRP A 124 -3.60 -14.23 3.35
N SER A 125 -3.32 -15.53 3.47
CA SER A 125 -1.96 -16.08 3.38
C SER A 125 -1.32 -15.87 2.00
N HIS A 126 -2.11 -15.80 0.92
CA HIS A 126 -1.58 -15.44 -0.40
C HIS A 126 -1.14 -13.98 -0.42
N LEU A 127 -1.94 -13.07 0.18
CA LEU A 127 -1.59 -11.66 0.27
C LEU A 127 -0.30 -11.46 1.08
N GLU A 128 -0.15 -12.14 2.21
CA GLU A 128 1.08 -12.09 3.03
C GLU A 128 2.34 -12.47 2.23
N VAL A 129 2.28 -13.51 1.41
CA VAL A 129 3.40 -13.89 0.53
C VAL A 129 3.71 -12.78 -0.49
N LEU A 130 2.68 -12.14 -1.03
CA LEU A 130 2.82 -11.06 -2.01
C LEU A 130 3.33 -9.74 -1.40
N VAL A 131 3.18 -9.54 -0.10
CA VAL A 131 3.77 -8.37 0.59
C VAL A 131 5.30 -8.36 0.44
N ASP A 132 5.93 -9.53 0.48
CA ASP A 132 7.39 -9.68 0.43
C ASP A 132 7.99 -9.55 -0.99
N VAL A 133 7.15 -9.32 -2.00
CA VAL A 133 7.58 -9.04 -3.38
C VAL A 133 7.74 -7.52 -3.55
N ALA A 134 8.97 -7.02 -3.61
CA ALA A 134 9.25 -5.58 -3.65
C ALA A 134 8.66 -4.91 -4.90
N ASP A 135 8.89 -5.50 -6.08
CA ASP A 135 8.40 -4.98 -7.35
C ASP A 135 6.87 -5.15 -7.46
N GLY A 136 6.15 -4.02 -7.59
CA GLY A 136 4.71 -4.00 -7.74
C GLY A 136 4.20 -4.70 -9.01
N ARG A 137 4.95 -4.63 -10.13
CA ARG A 137 4.58 -5.30 -11.38
C ARG A 137 4.70 -6.81 -11.24
N VAL A 138 5.81 -7.29 -10.66
CA VAL A 138 6.00 -8.72 -10.38
C VAL A 138 4.92 -9.24 -9.43
N ARG A 139 4.61 -8.47 -8.38
CA ARG A 139 3.54 -8.79 -7.42
C ARG A 139 2.18 -8.96 -8.10
N GLN A 140 1.78 -8.01 -8.95
CA GLN A 140 0.51 -8.08 -9.69
C GLN A 140 0.50 -9.25 -10.69
N GLY A 141 1.63 -9.52 -11.34
CA GLY A 141 1.79 -10.68 -12.22
C GLY A 141 1.62 -12.01 -11.47
N LEU A 142 2.23 -12.15 -10.30
CA LEU A 142 2.10 -13.32 -9.43
C LEU A 142 0.67 -13.48 -8.90
N LEU A 143 0.02 -12.38 -8.48
CA LEU A 143 -1.37 -12.38 -8.03
C LEU A 143 -2.32 -12.86 -9.14
N SER A 144 -2.17 -12.31 -10.35
CA SER A 144 -2.96 -12.70 -11.52
C SER A 144 -2.76 -14.17 -11.89
N LYS A 145 -1.51 -14.65 -11.90
CA LYS A 145 -1.20 -16.07 -12.16
C LYS A 145 -1.76 -16.98 -11.07
N ALA A 146 -1.57 -16.64 -9.80
CA ALA A 146 -2.08 -17.41 -8.68
C ALA A 146 -3.60 -17.56 -8.74
N ARG A 147 -4.32 -16.49 -9.10
CA ARG A 147 -5.77 -16.53 -9.27
C ARG A 147 -6.19 -17.36 -10.49
N LYS A 148 -5.60 -17.11 -11.66
CA LYS A 148 -5.96 -17.80 -12.91
C LYS A 148 -5.66 -19.30 -12.86
N GLN A 149 -4.54 -19.66 -12.26
CA GLN A 149 -4.06 -21.05 -12.20
C GLN A 149 -4.33 -21.73 -10.85
N CYS A 150 -5.11 -21.08 -9.98
CA CYS A 150 -5.50 -21.61 -8.67
C CYS A 150 -4.30 -22.11 -7.85
N TRP A 151 -3.23 -21.32 -7.79
CA TRP A 151 -2.03 -21.72 -7.05
C TRP A 151 -2.33 -21.83 -5.56
N SER A 152 -1.73 -22.83 -4.92
CA SER A 152 -1.66 -22.87 -3.47
C SER A 152 -0.66 -21.82 -2.95
N VAL A 153 -0.79 -21.45 -1.68
CA VAL A 153 0.14 -20.55 -0.98
C VAL A 153 1.59 -21.05 -1.11
N ARG A 154 1.82 -22.37 -1.03
CA ARG A 154 3.16 -22.98 -1.18
C ARG A 154 3.74 -22.73 -2.58
N LYS A 155 2.93 -22.91 -3.63
CA LYS A 155 3.37 -22.65 -5.01
C LYS A 155 3.62 -21.17 -5.24
N LEU A 156 2.73 -20.30 -4.79
CA LEU A 156 2.92 -18.85 -4.88
C LEU A 156 4.21 -18.41 -4.17
N LYS A 157 4.49 -18.95 -2.98
CA LYS A 157 5.73 -18.68 -2.24
C LYS A 157 6.97 -19.12 -3.03
N ALA A 158 6.95 -20.32 -3.60
CA ALA A 158 8.06 -20.82 -4.42
C ALA A 158 8.34 -19.91 -5.64
N GLU A 159 7.29 -19.47 -6.33
CA GLU A 159 7.41 -18.55 -7.46
C GLU A 159 7.88 -17.15 -7.04
N ALA A 160 7.41 -16.64 -5.90
CA ALA A 160 7.91 -15.38 -5.35
C ALA A 160 9.42 -15.47 -5.01
N GLU A 161 9.88 -16.56 -4.41
CA GLU A 161 11.32 -16.75 -4.13
C GLU A 161 12.16 -16.87 -5.40
N LYS A 162 11.65 -17.54 -6.45
CA LYS A 162 12.32 -17.56 -7.77
C LYS A 162 12.50 -16.15 -8.32
N THR A 163 11.52 -15.26 -8.17
CA THR A 163 11.66 -13.87 -8.66
C THR A 163 12.70 -13.08 -7.89
N LYS A 164 12.95 -13.39 -6.61
CA LYS A 164 14.02 -12.77 -5.82
C LYS A 164 15.40 -13.22 -6.27
N SER A 165 15.58 -14.51 -6.57
CA SER A 165 16.88 -15.06 -7.00
C SER A 165 17.22 -14.76 -8.46
N SER A 166 16.20 -14.62 -9.31
CA SER A 166 16.36 -14.35 -10.75
C SER A 166 16.41 -12.87 -11.11
N SER A 167 16.42 -11.96 -10.14
CA SER A 167 16.79 -10.57 -10.38
C SER A 167 18.31 -10.47 -10.36
N PRO A 168 19.02 -10.55 -11.51
CA PRO A 168 20.43 -10.19 -11.55
C PRO A 168 20.55 -8.80 -10.94
N SER A 169 21.56 -8.59 -10.10
CA SER A 169 21.88 -7.34 -9.40
C SER A 169 22.09 -6.19 -10.40
N SER A 170 20.99 -5.72 -10.98
CA SER A 170 20.98 -4.71 -12.00
C SER A 170 21.16 -3.36 -11.30
N LYS A 171 22.41 -2.94 -11.19
CA LYS A 171 22.79 -1.56 -10.79
C LYS A 171 22.15 -0.46 -11.67
N LYS A 172 21.30 -0.81 -12.65
CA LYS A 172 20.57 0.07 -13.55
C LYS A 172 19.06 0.22 -13.25
N THR A 173 18.49 -0.49 -12.27
CA THR A 173 17.04 -0.38 -11.94
C THR A 173 16.70 0.65 -10.87
N ALA A 174 17.69 1.15 -10.12
CA ALA A 174 17.48 2.19 -9.10
C ALA A 174 16.73 3.44 -9.62
N PRO A 175 17.00 3.98 -10.83
CA PRO A 175 16.29 5.14 -11.35
C PRO A 175 14.81 4.85 -11.63
N LEU A 176 14.49 3.68 -12.21
CA LEU A 176 13.12 3.31 -12.55
C LEU A 176 12.28 2.99 -11.31
N VAL A 177 12.88 2.36 -10.30
CA VAL A 177 12.23 2.14 -9.01
C VAL A 177 11.95 3.47 -8.33
N ALA A 178 12.92 4.41 -8.32
CA ALA A 178 12.72 5.75 -7.78
C ALA A 178 11.61 6.52 -8.52
N LEU A 179 11.56 6.44 -9.86
CA LEU A 179 10.48 7.04 -10.66
C LEU A 179 9.12 6.41 -10.37
N SER A 180 9.07 5.10 -10.13
CA SER A 180 7.83 4.40 -9.76
C SER A 180 7.34 4.83 -8.36
N HIS A 181 8.26 5.01 -7.41
CA HIS A 181 7.92 5.55 -6.10
C HIS A 181 7.45 7.00 -6.19
N LEU A 182 8.14 7.83 -6.99
CA LEU A 182 7.74 9.20 -7.26
C LEU A 182 6.32 9.26 -7.83
N ALA A 183 6.01 8.46 -8.85
CA ALA A 183 4.68 8.39 -9.45
C ALA A 183 3.58 8.13 -8.40
N ARG A 184 3.80 7.14 -7.51
CA ARG A 184 2.84 6.84 -6.43
C ARG A 184 2.73 7.98 -5.40
N SER A 185 3.84 8.62 -5.07
CA SER A 185 3.83 9.78 -4.18
C SER A 185 3.08 10.96 -4.78
N LEU A 186 3.20 11.19 -6.09
CA LEU A 186 2.46 12.22 -6.80
C LEU A 186 0.96 11.89 -6.89
N ASP A 187 0.58 10.64 -7.20
CA ASP A 187 -0.82 10.18 -7.18
C ASP A 187 -1.46 10.40 -5.79
N ALA A 188 -0.73 10.08 -4.72
CA ALA A 188 -1.21 10.27 -3.35
C ALA A 188 -1.36 11.76 -2.97
N LEU A 189 -0.51 12.64 -3.54
CA LEU A 189 -0.61 14.08 -3.35
C LEU A 189 -1.83 14.65 -4.09
N GLU A 190 -2.05 14.24 -5.33
CA GLU A 190 -3.21 14.62 -6.15
C GLU A 190 -4.51 14.26 -5.41
N GLN A 191 -4.63 13.03 -4.90
CA GLN A 191 -5.81 12.60 -4.13
C GLN A 191 -6.03 13.46 -2.87
N LYS A 192 -4.96 13.85 -2.16
CA LYS A 192 -5.07 14.71 -0.97
C LYS A 192 -5.50 16.13 -1.35
N MET A 193 -4.95 16.69 -2.43
CA MET A 193 -5.33 18.01 -2.94
C MET A 193 -6.79 18.01 -3.37
N SER A 194 -7.23 17.00 -4.12
CA SER A 194 -8.62 16.82 -4.54
C SER A 194 -9.59 16.65 -3.36
N HIS A 195 -9.18 15.96 -2.29
CA HIS A 195 -10.00 15.87 -1.08
C HIS A 195 -10.07 17.20 -0.31
N LEU A 196 -8.94 17.93 -0.23
CA LEU A 196 -8.90 19.26 0.39
C LEU A 196 -9.77 20.25 -0.41
N SER A 197 -9.72 20.21 -1.75
CA SER A 197 -10.53 21.06 -2.63
C SER A 197 -12.02 20.84 -2.41
N ALA A 198 -12.45 19.59 -2.49
CA ALA A 198 -13.86 19.24 -2.42
C ALA A 198 -14.47 19.55 -1.04
N ARG A 199 -13.68 19.51 0.04
CA ARG A 199 -14.21 19.53 1.41
C ARG A 199 -13.81 20.75 2.23
N ALA A 200 -12.55 21.15 2.19
CA ALA A 200 -12.06 22.22 3.06
C ALA A 200 -12.48 23.60 2.54
N MET A 201 -12.52 23.80 1.23
CA MET A 201 -12.82 25.11 0.65
C MET A 201 -14.26 25.58 0.82
N PRO A 202 -15.30 24.76 0.53
CA PRO A 202 -16.67 25.17 0.82
C PRO A 202 -16.88 25.45 2.31
N ALA A 203 -16.23 24.68 3.18
CA ALA A 203 -16.30 24.87 4.63
C ALA A 203 -15.62 26.17 5.09
N LEU A 204 -14.46 26.54 4.52
CA LEU A 204 -13.78 27.79 4.84
C LEU A 204 -14.55 29.01 4.32
N LEU A 205 -15.08 28.94 3.10
CA LEU A 205 -15.85 30.03 2.49
C LEU A 205 -17.23 30.25 3.13
N SER A 206 -17.78 29.25 3.82
CA SER A 206 -19.07 29.37 4.51
C SER A 206 -18.97 29.90 5.95
N LYS A 207 -17.76 30.07 6.50
CA LYS A 207 -17.60 30.64 7.85
C LYS A 207 -17.99 32.13 7.87
N PRO A 208 -18.89 32.58 8.76
CA PRO A 208 -19.33 33.98 8.80
C PRO A 208 -18.27 34.95 9.33
N GLU A 209 -17.28 34.44 10.07
CA GLU A 209 -16.26 35.24 10.77
C GLU A 209 -15.19 35.84 9.85
N LEU A 210 -15.09 35.39 8.59
CA LEU A 210 -14.10 35.94 7.66
C LEU A 210 -14.57 37.26 7.05
N SER A 211 -13.69 38.25 7.12
CA SER A 211 -13.82 39.51 6.38
C SER A 211 -13.75 39.26 4.87
N ASP A 212 -14.36 40.15 4.08
CA ASP A 212 -14.35 40.04 2.61
C ASP A 212 -12.92 40.01 2.04
N LYS A 213 -12.00 40.77 2.65
CA LYS A 213 -10.59 40.78 2.27
C LYS A 213 -9.94 39.41 2.45
N GLU A 214 -10.22 38.72 3.55
CA GLU A 214 -9.69 37.37 3.80
C GLU A 214 -10.31 36.33 2.87
N ARG A 215 -11.61 36.47 2.55
CA ARG A 215 -12.29 35.62 1.56
C ARG A 215 -11.65 35.75 0.18
N GLU A 216 -11.38 36.97 -0.27
CA GLU A 216 -10.73 37.20 -1.56
C GLU A 216 -9.27 36.70 -1.57
N ALA A 217 -8.53 36.87 -0.47
CA ALA A 217 -7.18 36.31 -0.35
C ALA A 217 -7.19 34.76 -0.38
N LEU A 218 -8.18 34.12 0.25
CA LEU A 218 -8.39 32.68 0.19
C LEU A 218 -8.77 32.20 -1.21
N LYS A 219 -9.70 32.87 -1.90
CA LYS A 219 -10.04 32.58 -3.29
C LYS A 219 -8.83 32.70 -4.21
N SER A 220 -8.02 33.75 -4.04
CA SER A 220 -6.80 33.91 -4.83
C SER A 220 -5.78 32.80 -4.57
N SER A 221 -5.60 32.41 -3.30
CA SER A 221 -4.72 31.28 -2.93
C SER A 221 -5.25 29.95 -3.48
N TRP A 222 -6.58 29.82 -3.55
CA TRP A 222 -7.26 28.65 -4.09
C TRP A 222 -6.99 28.44 -5.58
N VAL A 223 -7.15 29.49 -6.40
CA VAL A 223 -6.85 29.45 -7.84
C VAL A 223 -5.40 29.02 -8.09
N LYS A 224 -4.46 29.45 -7.23
CA LYS A 224 -3.06 29.00 -7.33
C LYS A 224 -2.90 27.50 -7.03
N LEU A 225 -3.68 26.97 -6.09
CA LEU A 225 -3.66 25.54 -5.76
C LEU A 225 -4.24 24.70 -6.90
N GLU A 226 -5.34 25.12 -7.51
CA GLU A 226 -5.92 24.46 -8.70
C GLU A 226 -4.94 24.46 -9.88
N ALA A 227 -4.22 25.58 -10.09
CA ALA A 227 -3.18 25.64 -11.11
C ALA A 227 -2.02 24.65 -10.81
N ALA A 228 -1.64 24.49 -9.54
CA ALA A 228 -0.63 23.52 -9.14
C ALA A 228 -1.11 22.07 -9.31
N GLU A 229 -2.40 21.79 -9.09
CA GLU A 229 -3.01 20.48 -9.34
C GLU A 229 -2.90 20.09 -10.81
N LEU A 230 -3.19 20.99 -11.74
CA LEU A 230 -3.04 20.74 -13.18
C LEU A 230 -1.60 20.41 -13.57
N VAL A 231 -0.62 21.13 -13.02
CA VAL A 231 0.81 20.86 -13.25
C VAL A 231 1.20 19.49 -12.69
N LEU A 232 0.67 19.12 -11.53
CA LEU A 232 0.90 17.82 -10.91
C LEU A 232 0.37 16.68 -11.78
N THR A 233 -0.86 16.80 -12.30
CA THR A 233 -1.46 15.81 -13.19
C THR A 233 -0.65 15.63 -14.48
N ASP A 234 -0.14 16.72 -15.08
CA ASP A 234 0.75 16.67 -16.26
C ASP A 234 2.08 15.96 -15.94
N LEU A 235 2.67 16.25 -14.77
CA LEU A 235 3.91 15.59 -14.33
C LEU A 235 3.70 14.08 -14.12
N ILE A 236 2.58 13.69 -13.50
CA ILE A 236 2.21 12.27 -13.33
C ILE A 236 2.11 11.59 -14.69
N ALA A 237 1.44 12.22 -15.67
CA ALA A 237 1.31 11.69 -17.02
C ALA A 237 2.68 11.47 -17.68
N LYS A 238 3.59 12.46 -17.60
CA LYS A 238 4.97 12.35 -18.13
C LYS A 238 5.77 11.24 -17.47
N VAL A 239 5.69 11.09 -16.15
CA VAL A 239 6.39 10.01 -15.43
C VAL A 239 5.85 8.64 -15.88
N ARG A 240 4.53 8.51 -16.05
CA ARG A 240 3.91 7.28 -16.57
C ARG A 240 4.37 6.98 -18.00
N GLU A 241 4.42 7.97 -18.88
CA GLU A 241 4.92 7.81 -20.25
C GLU A 241 6.38 7.29 -20.26
N VAL A 242 7.26 7.84 -19.43
CA VAL A 242 8.64 7.36 -19.30
C VAL A 242 8.69 5.91 -18.81
N LEU A 243 7.85 5.56 -17.83
CA LEU A 243 7.76 4.20 -17.28
C LEU A 243 7.17 3.19 -18.28
N GLU A 244 6.37 3.63 -19.24
CA GLU A 244 5.79 2.81 -20.31
C GLU A 244 6.77 2.60 -21.47
N ARG A 245 7.55 3.63 -21.84
CA ARG A 245 8.59 3.52 -22.89
C ARG A 245 9.68 2.50 -22.53
N ASP A 246 10.05 2.38 -21.26
CA ASP A 246 11.01 1.36 -20.80
C ASP A 246 10.43 -0.09 -20.88
N ASP A 247 9.11 -0.24 -20.93
CA ASP A 247 8.45 -1.55 -21.01
C ASP A 247 8.35 -2.10 -22.44
N GLU A 248 8.32 -1.25 -23.47
CA GLU A 248 8.22 -1.67 -24.88
C GLU A 248 9.32 -2.65 -25.35
N PRO A 249 10.63 -2.42 -25.11
CA PRO A 249 11.67 -3.28 -25.66
C PRO A 249 11.62 -4.71 -25.07
N LYS A 250 11.08 -4.89 -23.86
CA LYS A 250 10.89 -6.22 -23.26
C LYS A 250 9.75 -6.99 -23.90
N LYS A 251 8.69 -6.32 -24.37
CA LYS A 251 7.56 -6.97 -25.04
C LYS A 251 7.96 -7.51 -26.42
N LYS A 252 8.73 -6.75 -27.20
CA LYS A 252 9.19 -7.19 -28.54
C LYS A 252 10.08 -8.44 -28.48
N ARG A 253 10.96 -8.55 -27.47
CA ARG A 253 11.88 -9.68 -27.32
C ARG A 253 11.21 -11.01 -26.96
N ILE A 254 10.01 -10.98 -26.38
CA ILE A 254 9.26 -12.19 -26.01
C ILE A 254 8.52 -12.80 -27.21
N VAL A 255 8.21 -11.99 -28.24
CA VAL A 255 7.47 -12.46 -29.43
C VAL A 255 8.39 -13.11 -30.47
N GLU A 256 9.65 -12.68 -30.58
CA GLU A 256 10.59 -13.20 -31.60
C GLU A 256 11.38 -14.46 -31.18
N HIS A 257 11.19 -14.96 -29.96
CA HIS A 257 11.94 -16.13 -29.46
C HIS A 257 11.05 -17.29 -28.98
N PHE A 258 9.83 -17.37 -29.50
CA PHE A 258 9.12 -18.64 -29.53
C PHE A 258 9.65 -19.43 -30.73
N PRO A 259 10.51 -20.45 -30.54
CA PRO A 259 10.76 -21.40 -31.62
C PRO A 259 9.39 -21.95 -32.04
N SER A 260 9.10 -21.87 -33.33
CA SER A 260 7.95 -22.54 -33.93
C SER A 260 7.86 -23.94 -33.33
N GLY A 261 6.79 -24.17 -32.55
CA GLY A 261 6.58 -25.45 -31.89
C GLY A 261 6.63 -26.59 -32.91
N PRO A 262 6.99 -27.80 -32.48
CA PRO A 262 7.09 -28.96 -33.36
C PRO A 262 5.80 -29.11 -34.17
N GLN A 263 5.96 -29.21 -35.50
CA GLN A 263 4.88 -29.54 -36.42
C GLN A 263 4.13 -30.74 -35.86
N ALA A 264 2.82 -30.57 -35.67
CA ALA A 264 1.96 -31.66 -35.25
C ALA A 264 2.12 -32.82 -36.25
N PRO A 265 2.31 -34.07 -35.78
CA PRO A 265 2.31 -35.21 -36.69
C PRO A 265 0.94 -35.29 -37.34
N GLU A 266 0.95 -35.34 -38.67
CA GLU A 266 -0.23 -35.57 -39.50
C GLU A 266 -0.93 -36.85 -39.02
N THR A 267 -2.08 -36.68 -38.37
CA THR A 267 -2.94 -37.79 -38.01
C THR A 267 -3.65 -38.25 -39.28
N ASN A 268 -2.98 -39.12 -40.04
CA ASN A 268 -3.64 -39.98 -41.01
C ASN A 268 -4.65 -40.87 -40.28
N GLY A 269 -5.85 -40.89 -40.82
CA GLY A 269 -7.07 -41.29 -40.12
C GLY A 269 -7.23 -42.78 -39.86
N ALA A 270 -8.16 -43.07 -38.95
CA ALA A 270 -9.07 -44.23 -38.91
C ALA A 270 -10.04 -44.02 -37.71
N PRO A 271 -11.08 -44.86 -37.51
CA PRO A 271 -12.44 -44.55 -37.92
C PRO A 271 -13.42 -44.47 -36.73
N SER A 272 -14.54 -43.77 -36.91
CA SER A 272 -15.78 -44.05 -36.15
C SER A 272 -16.37 -45.40 -36.61
N PRO A 273 -17.37 -46.04 -35.96
CA PRO A 273 -18.13 -45.71 -34.74
C PRO A 273 -18.34 -46.92 -33.79
N GLU A 274 -18.85 -46.70 -32.56
CA GLU A 274 -19.70 -47.66 -31.79
C GLU A 274 -20.15 -46.94 -30.50
N SER A 275 -21.34 -46.35 -30.45
CA SER A 275 -22.60 -46.98 -30.02
C SER A 275 -22.43 -47.87 -28.78
N SER A 276 -22.50 -47.28 -27.58
CA SER A 276 -22.71 -48.06 -26.36
C SER A 276 -23.71 -47.37 -25.41
N ALA A 277 -24.66 -48.20 -24.99
CA ALA A 277 -25.94 -47.97 -24.34
C ALA A 277 -25.93 -47.09 -23.07
N ALA A 278 -27.04 -46.37 -22.90
CA ALA A 278 -27.45 -45.73 -21.66
C ALA A 278 -27.96 -46.74 -20.62
N PRO A 279 -27.67 -46.56 -19.31
CA PRO A 279 -28.34 -47.30 -18.25
C PRO A 279 -29.60 -46.57 -17.74
N ALA A 280 -30.61 -47.38 -17.42
CA ALA A 280 -31.98 -47.04 -17.04
C ALA A 280 -32.12 -46.30 -15.69
N PRO A 281 -33.24 -45.57 -15.47
CA PRO A 281 -33.56 -44.93 -14.19
C PRO A 281 -34.06 -45.93 -13.14
N GLY A 282 -33.40 -45.94 -11.98
CA GLY A 282 -33.76 -46.71 -10.80
C GLY A 282 -34.99 -46.15 -10.07
N LYS A 283 -35.89 -47.07 -9.69
CA LYS A 283 -37.13 -46.85 -8.94
C LYS A 283 -36.89 -46.16 -7.60
N VAL A 284 -37.73 -45.16 -7.32
CA VAL A 284 -38.00 -44.59 -6.00
C VAL A 284 -39.05 -45.48 -5.32
N LEU A 285 -38.74 -46.03 -4.14
CA LEU A 285 -39.71 -46.64 -3.24
C LEU A 285 -40.15 -45.58 -2.21
N ALA A 286 -41.46 -45.54 -1.99
CA ALA A 286 -42.15 -44.71 -0.99
C ALA A 286 -42.05 -45.32 0.41
#